data_AF-A0A7R9WUK6-F1
#
_entry.id   AF-A0A7R9WUK6-F1
#
_cell.length_a   1.000
_cell.length_b   1.000
_cell.length_c   1.000
_cell.angle_alpha   90.00
_cell.angle_beta   90.00
_cell.angle_gamma   90.00
#
_symmetry.space_group_name_H-M   'P 1'
#
loop_
_entity.id
_entity.type
_entity.pdbx_description
1 polymer ?
#
loop_
_entity_poly.entity_id
_entity_poly.type
_entity_poly.pdbx_seq_one_letter_code
_entity_poly.pdbx_strand_id
1 'polypeptide(L)'
;QQQQQQQSLLGSTKVIQKLYDQEIMLEIDPSIAGGFVSLLGGVPSANAAPAADINLSFLALTEGNVLDACFGVQNASARRTKDTVASKKSKQGKEILADAAYVNDDFKTIAVAGYRDAFRAVVAYHKEMSKLNCFTACIKSGKIRKKAMANLKVALLAVAEAVEETP
;
A
#
# COMPACT_ATOMS: atom_id res chain seq x y z
N GLN A 1 16.17 -25.61 -9.98
CA GLN A 1 15.13 -24.65 -10.42
C GLN A 1 13.96 -24.54 -9.43
N GLN A 2 13.31 -25.63 -8.99
CA GLN A 2 12.21 -25.54 -8.00
C GLN A 2 12.61 -24.95 -6.62
N GLN A 3 13.83 -25.22 -6.14
CA GLN A 3 14.31 -24.65 -4.85
C GLN A 3 14.58 -23.14 -4.90
N GLN A 4 15.02 -22.61 -6.05
CA GLN A 4 15.24 -21.16 -6.22
C GLN A 4 13.91 -20.39 -6.26
N GLN A 5 12.87 -20.95 -6.88
CA GLN A 5 11.53 -20.35 -6.86
C GLN A 5 10.90 -20.32 -5.46
N GLN A 6 11.08 -21.37 -4.65
CA GLN A 6 10.58 -21.36 -3.27
C GLN A 6 11.32 -20.36 -2.38
N GLN A 7 12.63 -20.18 -2.56
CA GLN A 7 13.41 -19.19 -1.80
C GLN A 7 13.05 -17.75 -2.19
N SER A 8 12.84 -17.46 -3.48
CA SER A 8 12.34 -16.16 -3.97
C SER A 8 10.99 -15.82 -3.34
N LEU A 9 10.01 -16.73 -3.40
CA LEU A 9 8.67 -16.50 -2.82
C LEU A 9 8.68 -16.26 -1.29
N LEU A 10 9.59 -16.92 -0.58
CA LEU A 10 9.78 -16.74 0.87
C LEU A 10 10.44 -15.39 1.20
N GLY A 11 11.36 -14.92 0.36
CA GLY A 11 11.93 -13.58 0.44
C GLY A 11 10.85 -12.52 0.25
N SER A 12 10.11 -12.59 -0.86
CA SER A 12 9.12 -11.57 -1.21
C SER A 12 8.03 -11.47 -0.15
N THR A 13 7.67 -12.59 0.49
CA THR A 13 6.70 -12.59 1.59
C THR A 13 7.20 -11.82 2.82
N LYS A 14 8.49 -11.87 3.15
CA LYS A 14 9.07 -11.08 4.26
C LYS A 14 9.15 -9.59 3.92
N VAL A 15 9.47 -9.26 2.66
CA VAL A 15 9.49 -7.87 2.19
C VAL A 15 8.08 -7.28 2.20
N ILE A 16 7.09 -8.01 1.69
CA ILE A 16 5.65 -7.64 1.72
C ILE A 16 5.19 -7.24 3.13
N GLN A 17 5.59 -7.99 4.17
CA GLN A 17 5.22 -7.69 5.56
C GLN A 17 5.87 -6.41 6.11
N LYS A 18 6.95 -5.94 5.50
CA LYS A 18 7.62 -4.67 5.83
C LYS A 18 7.04 -3.49 5.04
N LEU A 19 6.27 -3.75 4.00
CA LEU A 19 5.68 -2.72 3.13
C LEU A 19 4.30 -2.27 3.59
N TYR A 20 3.55 -3.11 4.30
CA TYR A 20 2.24 -2.76 4.85
C TYR A 20 1.74 -3.78 5.88
N ASP A 21 0.69 -3.41 6.62
CA ASP A 21 -0.10 -4.34 7.43
C ASP A 21 -1.49 -4.54 6.80
N GLN A 22 -1.81 -5.78 6.41
CA GLN A 22 -3.06 -6.12 5.72
C GLN A 22 -4.30 -5.75 6.52
N GLU A 23 -4.28 -5.99 7.82
CA GLU A 23 -5.46 -5.78 8.66
C GLU A 23 -5.70 -4.28 8.85
N ILE A 24 -4.62 -3.56 9.14
CA ILE A 24 -4.66 -2.12 9.33
C ILE A 24 -5.09 -1.39 8.05
N MET A 25 -4.62 -1.84 6.88
CA MET A 25 -5.05 -1.24 5.61
C MET A 25 -6.56 -1.36 5.37
N LEU A 26 -7.19 -2.47 5.77
CA LEU A 26 -8.64 -2.66 5.64
C LEU A 26 -9.46 -1.87 6.67
N GLU A 27 -8.81 -1.28 7.69
CA GLU A 27 -9.43 -0.41 8.68
C GLU A 27 -9.35 1.08 8.27
N ILE A 28 -8.61 1.41 7.22
CA ILE A 28 -8.50 2.79 6.72
C ILE A 28 -9.87 3.27 6.24
N ASP A 29 -10.29 4.45 6.70
CA ASP A 29 -11.54 5.06 6.26
C ASP A 29 -11.62 5.13 4.71
N PRO A 30 -12.75 4.72 4.10
CA PRO A 30 -12.86 4.67 2.64
C PRO A 30 -12.68 6.03 1.96
N SER A 31 -12.98 7.14 2.64
CA SER A 31 -12.77 8.50 2.14
C SER A 31 -11.28 8.83 2.12
N ILE A 32 -10.54 8.44 3.18
CA ILE A 32 -9.08 8.59 3.25
C ILE A 32 -8.41 7.73 2.17
N ALA A 33 -8.81 6.46 2.04
CA ALA A 33 -8.31 5.56 1.01
C ALA A 33 -8.59 6.12 -0.40
N GLY A 34 -9.80 6.64 -0.66
CA GLY A 34 -10.14 7.31 -1.91
C GLY A 34 -9.31 8.57 -2.18
N GLY A 35 -9.00 9.33 -1.13
CA GLY A 35 -8.08 10.46 -1.17
C GLY A 35 -6.67 10.03 -1.60
N PHE A 36 -6.14 8.94 -1.04
CA PHE A 36 -4.84 8.39 -1.45
C PHE A 36 -4.83 7.85 -2.88
N VAL A 37 -5.91 7.20 -3.33
CA VAL A 37 -6.03 6.78 -4.75
C VAL A 37 -5.94 8.01 -5.67
N SER A 38 -6.58 9.11 -5.30
CA SER A 38 -6.56 10.35 -6.08
C SER A 38 -5.17 11.01 -6.04
N LEU A 39 -4.54 11.06 -4.87
CA LEU A 39 -3.20 11.62 -4.67
C LEU A 39 -2.11 10.84 -5.47
N LEU A 40 -2.20 9.52 -5.50
CA LEU A 40 -1.29 8.64 -6.24
C LEU A 40 -1.65 8.51 -7.73
N GLY A 41 -2.90 8.81 -8.10
CA GLY A 41 -3.37 8.80 -9.49
C GLY A 41 -3.14 10.11 -10.24
N GLY A 42 -2.86 11.19 -9.52
CA GLY A 42 -2.86 12.55 -10.04
C GLY A 42 -4.26 13.05 -10.37
N VAL A 43 -4.38 14.38 -10.53
CA VAL A 43 -5.59 15.00 -11.08
C VAL A 43 -5.50 14.90 -12.61
N PRO A 44 -6.54 14.41 -13.32
CA PRO A 44 -6.55 14.50 -14.78
C PRO A 44 -6.58 15.97 -15.18
N SER A 45 -5.41 16.54 -15.49
CA SER A 45 -5.32 17.89 -16.03
C SER A 45 -5.69 17.83 -17.50
N ALA A 46 -6.71 18.59 -17.91
CA ALA A 46 -7.23 18.61 -19.27
C ALA A 46 -6.19 19.03 -20.34
N ASN A 47 -5.02 19.55 -19.94
CA ASN A 47 -3.99 20.09 -20.82
C ASN A 47 -2.56 19.58 -20.54
N ALA A 48 -2.36 18.56 -19.70
CA ALA A 48 -1.03 18.01 -19.42
C ALA A 48 -0.91 16.55 -19.85
N ALA A 49 0.28 16.16 -20.31
CA ALA A 49 0.61 14.77 -20.65
C ALA A 49 0.22 13.81 -19.50
N PRO A 50 -0.22 12.58 -19.81
CA PRO A 50 -1.01 11.74 -18.90
C PRO A 50 -0.15 10.96 -17.91
N ALA A 51 0.69 11.65 -17.15
CA ALA A 51 1.33 11.10 -15.96
C ALA A 51 1.15 12.11 -14.84
N ALA A 52 0.48 11.72 -13.76
CA ALA A 52 0.70 12.35 -12.47
C ALA A 52 2.22 12.54 -12.30
N ASP A 53 2.67 13.64 -11.71
CA ASP A 53 4.09 13.78 -11.40
C ASP A 53 4.47 12.63 -10.46
N ILE A 54 5.09 11.60 -11.03
CA ILE A 54 5.42 10.36 -10.32
C ILE A 54 6.35 10.66 -9.16
N ASN A 55 7.20 11.69 -9.28
CA ASN A 55 8.03 12.12 -8.16
C ASN A 55 7.19 12.70 -7.03
N LEU A 56 6.15 13.49 -7.33
CA LEU A 56 5.25 14.02 -6.31
C LEU A 56 4.42 12.92 -5.66
N SER A 57 3.86 11.99 -6.44
CA SER A 57 3.12 10.85 -5.90
C SER A 57 4.00 9.92 -5.07
N PHE A 58 5.25 9.70 -5.50
CA PHE A 58 6.22 8.91 -4.75
C PHE A 58 6.67 9.64 -3.48
N LEU A 59 6.86 10.96 -3.53
CA LEU A 59 7.14 11.77 -2.34
C LEU A 59 5.97 11.73 -1.35
N ALA A 60 4.72 11.75 -1.82
CA ALA A 60 3.56 11.55 -0.96
C ALA A 60 3.54 10.16 -0.33
N LEU A 61 4.06 9.15 -1.03
CA LEU A 61 4.20 7.78 -0.52
C LEU A 61 5.24 7.69 0.60
N THR A 62 6.45 8.19 0.37
CA THR A 62 7.60 8.06 1.28
C THR A 62 7.65 9.14 2.35
N GLU A 63 7.51 10.42 1.99
CA GLU A 63 7.60 11.54 2.93
C GLU A 63 6.24 11.96 3.48
N GLY A 64 5.15 11.64 2.77
CA GLY A 64 3.79 11.90 3.22
C GLY A 64 3.24 10.88 4.22
N ASN A 65 1.90 10.90 4.37
CA ASN A 65 1.17 10.06 5.33
C ASN A 65 0.61 8.77 4.70
N VAL A 66 0.89 8.51 3.42
CA VAL A 66 0.31 7.38 2.68
C VAL A 66 0.81 6.05 3.26
N LEU A 67 2.13 5.88 3.37
CA LEU A 67 2.68 4.66 3.95
C LEU A 67 2.41 4.57 5.46
N ASP A 68 2.33 5.71 6.13
CA ASP A 68 1.97 5.82 7.55
C ASP A 68 0.58 5.22 7.83
N ALA A 69 -0.38 5.50 6.95
CA ALA A 69 -1.72 4.94 7.04
C ALA A 69 -1.73 3.41 6.87
N CYS A 70 -0.81 2.85 6.08
CA CYS A 70 -0.69 1.40 5.87
C CYS A 70 -0.26 0.64 7.13
N PHE A 71 0.24 1.34 8.16
CA PHE A 71 0.61 0.79 9.45
C PHE A 71 -0.21 1.35 10.61
N GLY A 72 -1.23 2.19 10.33
CA GLY A 72 -2.15 2.70 11.35
C GLY A 72 -1.57 3.84 12.17
N VAL A 73 -0.58 4.55 11.63
CA VAL A 73 -0.02 5.74 12.25
C VAL A 73 -1.00 6.90 12.02
N GLN A 74 -1.91 7.09 12.97
CA GLN A 74 -2.87 8.20 12.94
C GLN A 74 -2.16 9.51 13.34
N ASN A 75 -2.18 10.49 12.44
CA ASN A 75 -1.59 11.83 12.58
C ASN A 75 -0.06 11.88 12.78
N ALA A 76 0.65 12.28 11.71
CA ALA A 76 2.08 12.63 11.80
C ALA A 76 2.37 13.70 12.87
N SER A 77 1.41 14.56 13.19
CA SER A 77 1.52 15.57 14.26
C SER A 77 1.62 14.97 15.67
N ALA A 78 1.08 13.77 15.89
CA ALA A 78 1.18 13.04 17.14
C ALA A 78 2.51 12.27 17.29
N ARG A 79 3.34 12.20 16.23
CA ARG A 79 4.67 11.55 16.25
C ARG A 79 5.62 12.12 17.30
N ARG A 80 5.43 13.37 17.73
CA ARG A 80 6.39 14.04 18.61
C ARG A 80 6.45 13.44 20.03
N THR A 81 5.53 12.55 20.42
CA THR A 81 5.43 12.10 21.82
C THR A 81 5.48 10.60 22.06
N LYS A 82 5.42 9.71 21.04
CA LYS A 82 5.60 8.25 21.27
C LYS A 82 6.05 7.48 20.04
N ASP A 83 7.22 6.87 20.14
CA ASP A 83 7.81 6.01 19.12
C ASP A 83 7.13 4.63 19.14
N THR A 84 6.02 4.50 18.42
CA THR A 84 5.21 3.26 18.39
C THR A 84 5.80 2.22 17.43
N VAL A 85 5.43 0.94 17.61
CA VAL A 85 5.81 -0.15 16.69
C VAL A 85 5.34 0.17 15.26
N ALA A 86 4.15 0.73 15.10
CA ALA A 86 3.61 1.18 13.81
C ALA A 86 4.47 2.26 13.16
N SER A 87 4.92 3.27 13.94
CA SER A 87 5.81 4.32 13.44
C SER A 87 7.15 3.77 12.96
N LYS A 88 7.73 2.83 13.71
CA LYS A 88 8.99 2.15 13.34
C LYS A 88 8.85 1.33 12.07
N LYS A 89 7.78 0.54 11.95
CA LYS A 89 7.48 -0.24 10.73
C LYS A 89 7.27 0.66 9.52
N SER A 90 6.51 1.74 9.67
CA SER A 90 6.33 2.70 8.59
C SER A 90 7.66 3.33 8.16
N LYS A 91 8.48 3.78 9.13
CA LYS A 91 9.81 4.33 8.83
C LYS A 91 10.69 3.32 8.07
N GLN A 92 10.71 2.07 8.52
CA GLN A 92 11.43 1.00 7.83
C GLN A 92 10.91 0.79 6.40
N GLY A 93 9.59 0.79 6.19
CA GLY A 93 9.00 0.70 4.86
C GLY A 93 9.42 1.87 3.96
N LYS A 94 9.43 3.10 4.50
CA LYS A 94 9.84 4.31 3.79
C LYS A 94 11.31 4.24 3.35
N GLU A 95 12.19 3.80 4.26
CA GLU A 95 13.62 3.59 3.99
C GLU A 95 13.79 2.56 2.86
N ILE A 96 13.11 1.41 2.92
CA ILE A 96 13.17 0.39 1.87
C ILE A 96 12.73 0.94 0.51
N LEU A 97 11.64 1.70 0.46
CA LEU A 97 11.16 2.30 -0.79
C LEU A 97 12.13 3.36 -1.32
N ALA A 98 12.70 4.19 -0.45
CA ALA A 98 13.65 5.22 -0.83
C ALA A 98 14.95 4.63 -1.38
N ASP A 99 15.48 3.58 -0.74
CA ASP A 99 16.67 2.87 -1.19
C ASP A 99 16.44 2.22 -2.56
N ALA A 100 15.31 1.54 -2.76
CA ALA A 100 14.95 0.94 -4.05
C ALA A 100 14.79 1.99 -5.16
N ALA A 101 14.18 3.14 -4.85
CA ALA A 101 14.02 4.25 -5.79
C ALA A 101 15.32 4.95 -6.15
N TYR A 102 16.35 4.86 -5.31
CA TYR A 102 17.68 5.41 -5.61
C TYR A 102 18.40 4.57 -6.66
N VAL A 103 18.15 3.26 -6.69
CA VAL A 103 18.84 2.31 -7.58
C VAL A 103 18.10 2.11 -8.90
N ASN A 104 16.77 2.18 -8.91
CA ASN A 104 15.95 1.96 -10.08
C ASN A 104 14.96 3.12 -10.28
N ASP A 105 15.15 3.89 -11.35
CA ASP A 105 14.28 5.04 -11.66
C ASP A 105 12.82 4.62 -11.97
N ASP A 106 12.61 3.43 -12.54
CA ASP A 106 11.27 2.89 -12.83
C ASP A 106 10.56 2.41 -11.57
N PHE A 107 11.29 2.17 -10.47
CA PHE A 107 10.74 1.70 -9.21
C PHE A 107 9.67 2.65 -8.67
N LYS A 108 9.86 3.97 -8.81
CA LYS A 108 8.88 4.96 -8.34
C LYS A 108 7.52 4.74 -8.98
N THR A 109 7.50 4.43 -10.28
CA THR A 109 6.27 4.14 -11.03
C THR A 109 5.62 2.85 -10.50
N ILE A 110 6.41 1.80 -10.29
CA ILE A 110 5.93 0.50 -9.76
C ILE A 110 5.34 0.68 -8.36
N ALA A 111 6.06 1.37 -7.47
CA ALA A 111 5.62 1.64 -6.10
C ALA A 111 4.31 2.45 -6.09
N VAL A 112 4.26 3.59 -6.80
CA VAL A 112 3.06 4.43 -6.87
C VAL A 112 1.87 3.65 -7.42
N ALA A 113 2.05 2.88 -8.49
CA ALA A 113 0.99 2.06 -9.08
C ALA A 113 0.50 0.98 -8.10
N GLY A 114 1.42 0.24 -7.47
CA GLY A 114 1.10 -0.83 -6.53
C GLY A 114 0.32 -0.33 -5.30
N TYR A 115 0.78 0.75 -4.68
CA TYR A 115 0.05 1.35 -3.54
C TYR A 115 -1.29 1.93 -3.95
N ARG A 116 -1.40 2.55 -5.14
CA ARG A 116 -2.68 3.03 -5.66
C ARG A 116 -3.68 1.89 -5.82
N ASP A 117 -3.24 0.76 -6.38
CA ASP A 117 -4.11 -0.40 -6.57
C ASP A 117 -4.45 -1.09 -5.23
N ALA A 118 -3.53 -1.05 -4.26
CA ALA A 118 -3.81 -1.49 -2.89
C ALA A 118 -4.93 -0.65 -2.24
N PHE A 119 -4.88 0.68 -2.33
CA PHE A 119 -5.97 1.53 -1.82
C PHE A 119 -7.28 1.36 -2.60
N ARG A 120 -7.24 1.09 -3.91
CA ARG A 120 -8.45 0.71 -4.65
C ARG A 120 -9.08 -0.57 -4.12
N ALA A 121 -8.27 -1.56 -3.71
CA ALA A 121 -8.76 -2.77 -3.07
C ALA A 121 -9.44 -2.48 -1.73
N VAL A 122 -8.90 -1.54 -0.93
CA VAL A 122 -9.52 -1.05 0.32
C VAL A 122 -10.88 -0.38 0.03
N VAL A 123 -10.94 0.53 -0.94
CA VAL A 123 -12.19 1.20 -1.33
C VAL A 123 -13.23 0.17 -1.81
N ALA A 124 -12.82 -0.80 -2.63
CA ALA A 124 -13.69 -1.87 -3.08
C ALA A 124 -14.20 -2.75 -1.93
N TYR A 125 -13.35 -3.06 -0.95
CA TYR A 125 -13.71 -3.78 0.28
C TYR A 125 -14.83 -3.06 1.05
N HIS A 126 -14.67 -1.76 1.33
CA HIS A 126 -15.70 -1.00 2.05
C HIS A 126 -17.00 -0.89 1.24
N LYS A 127 -16.93 -0.77 -0.09
CA LYS A 127 -18.10 -0.79 -0.98
C LYS A 127 -18.81 -2.15 -1.00
N GLU A 128 -18.10 -3.26 -0.85
CA GLU A 128 -18.71 -4.58 -0.71
C GLU A 128 -19.31 -4.78 0.69
N MET A 129 -18.60 -4.33 1.74
CA MET A 129 -19.07 -4.40 3.12
C MET A 129 -20.32 -3.57 3.36
N SER A 130 -20.44 -2.37 2.76
CA SER A 130 -21.62 -1.51 2.91
C SER A 130 -22.90 -2.08 2.29
N LYS A 131 -22.78 -3.10 1.43
CA LYS A 131 -23.92 -3.81 0.83
C LYS A 131 -24.44 -4.96 1.69
N LEU A 132 -23.78 -5.27 2.80
CA LEU A 132 -24.20 -6.36 3.69
C LEU A 132 -25.29 -5.86 4.64
N ASN A 133 -26.43 -6.56 4.64
CA ASN A 133 -27.43 -6.41 5.69
C ASN A 133 -27.01 -7.21 6.94
N CYS A 134 -27.58 -6.87 8.11
CA CYS A 134 -27.26 -7.46 9.41
C CYS A 134 -27.20 -9.01 9.39
N PHE A 135 -28.16 -9.67 8.74
CA PHE A 135 -28.20 -11.14 8.63
C PHE A 135 -27.13 -11.75 7.72
N THR A 136 -26.69 -11.02 6.68
CA THR A 136 -25.67 -11.50 5.74
C THR A 136 -24.24 -11.16 6.16
N ALA A 137 -24.09 -10.25 7.12
CA ALA A 137 -22.80 -9.73 7.57
C ALA A 137 -21.91 -10.85 8.14
N CYS A 138 -22.44 -11.72 8.99
CA CYS A 138 -21.63 -12.71 9.73
C CYS A 138 -20.99 -13.78 8.82
N ILE A 139 -21.62 -14.15 7.70
CA ILE A 139 -21.12 -15.21 6.80
C ILE A 139 -20.33 -14.63 5.62
N LYS A 140 -20.78 -13.50 5.06
CA LYS A 140 -20.18 -12.91 3.86
C LYS A 140 -18.99 -11.99 4.17
N SER A 141 -18.95 -11.35 5.35
CA SER A 141 -17.83 -10.48 5.74
C SER A 141 -16.48 -11.20 5.69
N GLY A 142 -16.41 -12.43 6.20
CA GLY A 142 -15.18 -13.23 6.17
C GLY A 142 -14.69 -13.52 4.76
N LYS A 143 -15.59 -13.77 3.81
CA LYS A 143 -15.23 -13.98 2.39
C LYS A 143 -14.75 -12.69 1.74
N ILE A 144 -15.43 -11.58 1.99
CA ILE A 144 -15.08 -10.25 1.48
C ILE A 144 -13.70 -9.82 2.01
N ARG A 145 -13.44 -9.99 3.32
CA ARG A 145 -12.15 -9.70 3.95
C ARG A 145 -11.02 -10.53 3.33
N LYS A 146 -11.19 -11.86 3.21
CA LYS A 146 -10.19 -12.74 2.58
C LYS A 146 -9.87 -12.34 1.15
N LYS A 147 -10.89 -12.01 0.36
CA LYS A 147 -10.73 -11.53 -1.02
C LYS A 147 -9.96 -10.20 -1.05
N ALA A 148 -10.28 -9.26 -0.16
CA ALA A 148 -9.58 -7.99 -0.08
C ALA A 148 -8.10 -8.15 0.30
N MET A 149 -7.77 -9.00 1.28
CA MET A 149 -6.38 -9.33 1.64
C MET A 149 -5.58 -9.94 0.48
N ALA A 150 -6.21 -10.85 -0.28
CA ALA A 150 -5.58 -11.42 -1.46
C ALA A 150 -5.29 -10.34 -2.51
N ASN A 151 -6.24 -9.42 -2.74
CA ASN A 151 -6.05 -8.31 -3.66
C ASN A 151 -4.95 -7.35 -3.20
N LEU A 152 -4.87 -7.04 -1.89
CA LEU A 152 -3.77 -6.24 -1.33
C LEU A 152 -2.41 -6.90 -1.58
N LYS A 153 -2.32 -8.21 -1.35
CA LYS A 153 -1.08 -8.98 -1.60
C LYS A 153 -0.68 -8.93 -3.08
N VAL A 154 -1.64 -9.13 -3.99
CA VAL A 154 -1.38 -9.05 -5.43
C VAL A 154 -0.94 -7.65 -5.85
N ALA A 155 -1.59 -6.60 -5.37
CA ALA A 155 -1.26 -5.22 -5.71
C ALA A 155 0.17 -4.81 -5.29
N LEU A 156 0.65 -5.32 -4.16
CA LEU A 156 1.97 -4.99 -3.62
C LEU A 156 3.04 -6.05 -3.94
N LEU A 157 2.71 -7.10 -4.68
CA LEU A 157 3.67 -8.14 -5.07
C LEU A 157 4.76 -7.57 -5.98
N ALA A 158 4.38 -6.82 -7.03
CA ALA A 158 5.33 -6.21 -7.94
C ALA A 158 6.28 -5.21 -7.24
N VAL A 159 5.78 -4.52 -6.20
CA VAL A 159 6.62 -3.62 -5.39
C VAL A 159 7.65 -4.42 -4.59
N ALA A 160 7.23 -5.53 -3.98
CA ALA A 160 8.14 -6.38 -3.22
C ALA A 160 9.19 -7.06 -4.10
N GLU A 161 8.81 -7.56 -5.27
CA GLU A 161 9.72 -8.13 -6.25
C GLU A 161 10.75 -7.09 -6.71
N ALA A 162 10.31 -5.87 -7.04
CA ALA A 162 11.21 -4.80 -7.46
C ALA A 162 12.17 -4.33 -6.33
N VAL A 163 11.75 -4.40 -5.06
CA VAL A 163 12.65 -4.17 -3.91
C VAL A 163 13.72 -5.25 -3.82
N GLU A 164 13.38 -6.52 -4.06
CA GLU A 164 14.34 -7.63 -3.97
C GLU A 164 15.33 -7.69 -5.14
N GLU A 165 14.93 -7.18 -6.30
CA GLU A 165 15.80 -7.03 -7.47
C GLU A 165 16.80 -5.87 -7.33
N THR A 166 16.66 -5.06 -6.27
CA THR A 166 17.62 -3.99 -5.97
C THR A 166 18.87 -4.58 -5.27
N PRO A 167 20.06 -4.50 -5.90
CA PRO A 167 21.30 -5.12 -5.40
C PRO A 167 21.83 -4.52 -4.09
#